data_AF-A0ABD2TUM0-F1
#
_entry.id   AF-A0ABD2TUM0-F1
#
_cell.length_a   1.000
_cell.length_b   1.000
_cell.length_c   1.000
_cell.angle_alpha   90.00
_cell.angle_beta   90.00
_cell.angle_gamma   90.00
#
_symmetry.space_group_name_H-M   'P 1'
#
loop_
_entity.id
_entity.type
_entity.pdbx_description
1 polymer ?
#
loop_
_entity_poly.entity_id
_entity_poly.type
_entity_poly.pdbx_seq_one_letter_code
_entity_poly.pdbx_strand_id
1 'polypeptide(L)'
;MMAFNESSVTELPFHHRLRLIEEEVIRPRNFERDFLSTCVNPYHHYGLEPFEVRRKDFYLLSAASMLIKDTMPSLPHSSDGLIFQAWNATYAPRDHDGRLKWKYPGTNTVDFLFEVGVDGSSLLYLQEHGNKKLIEGCRVMFKDGTDLSLYSGRIIECSWNSHEDAWIFVQIQTDKSNPDYISVYEEAKHNIEGTLTEDTLLDEIDLVAGLPVYSDWANRHSGTFRNVWRRQ
;
A
#
# COMPACT_ATOMS: atom_id res chain seq x y z
N MET A 1 -3.58 -7.85 13.87
CA MET A 1 -3.39 -7.77 15.34
C MET A 1 -2.12 -8.50 15.71
N MET A 2 -1.38 -7.98 16.69
CA MET A 2 -0.11 -8.57 17.18
C MET A 2 -0.21 -8.99 18.64
N ALA A 3 -1.02 -8.30 19.45
CA ALA A 3 -1.30 -8.64 20.84
C ALA A 3 -2.77 -8.40 21.16
N PHE A 4 -3.28 -9.11 22.16
CA PHE A 4 -4.61 -8.96 22.74
C PHE A 4 -4.55 -9.30 24.23
N ASN A 5 -5.15 -8.47 25.09
CA ASN A 5 -5.13 -8.63 26.56
C ASN A 5 -3.73 -8.97 27.09
N GLU A 6 -2.75 -8.10 26.77
CA GLU A 6 -1.35 -8.22 27.18
C GLU A 6 -0.62 -9.47 26.67
N SER A 7 -1.28 -10.31 25.87
CA SER A 7 -0.74 -11.56 25.34
C SER A 7 -0.40 -11.41 23.86
N SER A 8 0.77 -11.93 23.46
CA SER A 8 1.12 -12.01 22.04
C SER A 8 0.18 -12.98 21.31
N VAL A 9 -0.26 -12.57 20.12
CA VAL A 9 -1.01 -13.43 19.18
C VAL A 9 -0.27 -13.62 17.87
N THR A 10 1.02 -13.28 17.79
CA THR A 10 1.81 -13.34 16.54
C THR A 10 1.89 -14.73 15.94
N GLU A 11 1.92 -15.76 16.79
CA GLU A 11 1.95 -17.17 16.39
C GLU A 11 0.61 -17.70 15.89
N LEU A 12 -0.47 -16.90 16.02
CA LEU A 12 -1.76 -17.29 15.46
C LEU A 12 -1.79 -17.02 13.94
N PRO A 13 -2.44 -17.92 13.16
CA PRO A 13 -2.72 -17.68 11.75
C PRO A 13 -3.44 -16.34 11.53
N PHE A 14 -3.20 -15.71 10.39
CA PHE A 14 -3.80 -14.43 10.03
C PHE A 14 -5.32 -14.39 10.24
N HIS A 15 -6.03 -15.44 9.85
CA HIS A 15 -7.47 -15.48 10.01
C HIS A 15 -7.97 -15.51 11.45
N HIS A 16 -7.25 -16.18 12.35
CA HIS A 16 -7.54 -16.10 13.79
C HIS A 16 -7.33 -14.67 14.30
N ARG A 17 -6.22 -14.04 13.89
CA ARG A 17 -5.92 -12.64 14.27
C ARG A 17 -6.94 -11.65 13.70
N LEU A 18 -7.44 -11.89 12.50
CA LEU A 18 -8.50 -11.09 11.87
C LEU A 18 -9.84 -11.28 12.59
N ARG A 19 -10.18 -12.52 12.97
CA ARG A 19 -11.36 -12.84 13.75
C ARG A 19 -11.35 -12.14 15.11
N LEU A 20 -10.21 -12.14 15.81
CA LEU A 20 -10.07 -11.44 17.08
C LEU A 20 -10.29 -9.92 16.92
N ILE A 21 -9.80 -9.29 15.85
CA ILE A 21 -10.11 -7.88 15.57
C ILE A 21 -11.62 -7.68 15.44
N GLU A 22 -12.27 -8.55 14.67
CA GLU A 22 -13.72 -8.45 14.44
C GLU A 22 -14.53 -8.64 15.73
N GLU A 23 -14.27 -9.74 16.45
CA GLU A 23 -15.08 -10.15 17.61
C GLU A 23 -14.77 -9.35 18.88
N GLU A 24 -13.51 -8.96 19.11
CA GLU A 24 -13.08 -8.36 20.38
C GLU A 24 -12.93 -6.83 20.29
N VAL A 25 -12.84 -6.26 19.09
CA VAL A 25 -12.64 -4.80 18.92
C VAL A 25 -13.78 -4.17 18.13
N ILE A 26 -14.06 -4.66 16.92
CA ILE A 26 -14.95 -3.98 15.99
C ILE A 26 -16.42 -4.16 16.39
N ARG A 27 -16.85 -5.40 16.67
CA ARG A 27 -18.24 -5.66 17.08
C ARG A 27 -18.62 -5.01 18.40
N PRO A 28 -17.83 -5.11 19.49
CA PRO A 28 -18.19 -4.46 20.76
C PRO A 28 -18.27 -2.94 20.61
N ARG A 29 -17.33 -2.33 19.88
CA ARG A 29 -17.33 -0.89 19.59
C ARG A 29 -18.56 -0.46 18.81
N ASN A 30 -18.89 -1.17 17.72
CA ASN A 30 -20.06 -0.84 16.90
C ASN A 30 -21.36 -1.01 17.70
N PHE A 31 -21.46 -2.07 18.51
CA PHE A 31 -22.60 -2.30 19.38
C PHE A 31 -22.80 -1.14 20.36
N GLU A 32 -21.73 -0.71 21.04
CA GLU A 32 -21.79 0.42 21.97
C GLU A 32 -22.13 1.73 21.25
N ARG A 33 -21.51 2.01 20.10
CA ARG A 33 -21.82 3.17 19.28
C ARG A 33 -23.30 3.22 18.92
N ASP A 34 -23.84 2.12 18.41
CA ASP A 34 -25.23 2.05 17.97
C ASP A 34 -26.18 2.18 19.17
N PHE A 35 -25.85 1.55 20.30
CA PHE A 35 -26.59 1.72 21.56
C PHE A 35 -26.60 3.19 22.03
N LEU A 36 -25.44 3.84 22.11
CA LEU A 36 -25.30 5.23 22.55
C LEU A 36 -25.97 6.22 21.60
N SER A 37 -26.06 5.91 20.30
CA SER A 37 -26.77 6.74 19.32
C SER A 37 -28.27 6.91 19.63
N THR A 38 -28.85 5.98 20.39
CA THR A 38 -30.26 6.00 20.82
C THR A 38 -30.47 6.56 22.22
N CYS A 39 -29.39 6.80 22.97
CA CYS A 39 -29.46 7.29 24.35
C CYS A 39 -29.73 8.80 24.38
N VAL A 40 -30.57 9.26 25.32
CA VAL A 40 -30.86 10.70 25.51
C VAL A 40 -29.65 11.46 26.05
N ASN A 41 -28.79 10.80 26.85
CA ASN A 41 -27.59 11.38 27.42
C ASN A 41 -26.44 10.34 27.37
N PRO A 42 -25.81 10.14 26.21
CA PRO A 42 -24.71 9.20 26.06
C PRO A 42 -23.46 9.70 26.78
N TYR A 43 -22.72 8.81 27.43
CA TYR A 43 -21.47 9.17 28.12
C TYR A 43 -20.28 9.33 27.17
N HIS A 44 -20.40 8.88 25.91
CA HIS A 44 -19.39 8.99 24.87
C HIS A 44 -20.03 9.37 23.53
N HIS A 45 -19.35 10.22 22.77
CA HIS A 45 -19.81 10.70 21.47
C HIS A 45 -18.83 10.29 20.37
N TYR A 46 -19.11 9.16 19.72
CA TYR A 46 -18.29 8.63 18.63
C TYR A 46 -18.07 9.60 17.46
N GLY A 47 -19.02 10.50 17.18
CA GLY A 47 -18.88 11.51 16.12
C GLY A 47 -17.88 12.65 16.43
N LEU A 48 -17.43 12.76 17.68
CA LEU A 48 -16.41 13.73 18.10
C LEU A 48 -15.00 13.12 18.14
N GLU A 49 -14.86 11.84 17.81
CA GLU A 49 -13.55 11.20 17.74
C GLU A 49 -12.72 11.80 16.59
N PRO A 50 -11.39 11.91 16.75
CA PRO A 50 -10.51 12.46 15.73
C PRO A 50 -10.47 11.64 14.44
N PHE A 51 -10.91 10.37 14.49
CA PHE A 51 -10.96 9.48 13.34
C PHE A 51 -12.00 8.37 13.55
N GLU A 52 -12.47 7.81 12.44
CA GLU A 52 -13.33 6.63 12.46
C GLU A 52 -12.50 5.33 12.49
N VAL A 53 -13.00 4.32 13.21
CA VAL A 53 -12.40 2.99 13.26
C VAL A 53 -13.23 2.03 12.40
N ARG A 54 -12.60 1.47 11.37
CA ARG A 54 -13.17 0.42 10.52
C ARG A 54 -12.17 -0.71 10.30
N ARG A 55 -12.66 -1.94 10.20
CA ARG A 55 -11.83 -3.07 9.77
C ARG A 55 -11.62 -3.01 8.26
N LYS A 56 -10.38 -3.20 7.82
CA LYS A 56 -10.08 -3.35 6.38
C LYS A 56 -10.62 -4.68 5.86
N ASP A 57 -11.33 -4.63 4.74
CA ASP A 57 -11.84 -5.81 4.07
C ASP A 57 -10.74 -6.54 3.28
N PHE A 58 -10.82 -7.86 3.25
CA PHE A 58 -9.95 -8.78 2.50
C PHE A 58 -10.84 -9.58 1.55
N TYR A 59 -10.32 -10.01 0.41
CA TYR A 59 -11.13 -10.75 -0.54
C TYR A 59 -10.35 -11.98 -0.99
N LEU A 60 -11.08 -12.95 -1.55
CA LEU A 60 -10.46 -14.09 -2.20
C LEU A 60 -9.66 -13.63 -3.42
N LEU A 61 -8.66 -14.41 -3.81
CA LEU A 61 -7.84 -14.14 -5.00
C LEU A 61 -8.72 -13.95 -6.25
N SER A 62 -9.77 -14.75 -6.41
CA SER A 62 -10.72 -14.66 -7.53
C SER A 62 -11.50 -13.33 -7.60
N ALA A 63 -11.46 -12.50 -6.55
CA ALA A 63 -12.08 -11.17 -6.57
C ALA A 63 -11.11 -10.07 -7.06
N ALA A 64 -9.85 -10.39 -7.38
CA ALA A 64 -8.84 -9.39 -7.76
C ALA A 64 -9.28 -8.52 -8.94
N SER A 65 -9.89 -9.11 -9.97
CA SER A 65 -10.41 -8.38 -11.14
C SER A 65 -11.47 -7.35 -10.74
N MET A 66 -12.46 -7.75 -9.93
CA MET A 66 -13.50 -6.85 -9.39
C MET A 66 -12.90 -5.77 -8.48
N LEU A 67 -11.87 -6.11 -7.70
CA LEU A 67 -11.20 -5.13 -6.84
C LEU A 67 -10.51 -4.05 -7.65
N ILE A 68 -9.74 -4.43 -8.66
CA ILE A 68 -8.99 -3.51 -9.50
C ILE A 68 -9.92 -2.65 -10.36
N LYS A 69 -10.91 -3.28 -11.01
CA LYS A 69 -11.74 -2.62 -12.05
C LYS A 69 -12.92 -1.83 -11.48
N ASP A 70 -13.51 -2.30 -10.38
CA ASP A 70 -14.75 -1.72 -9.84
C ASP A 70 -14.56 -1.09 -8.46
N THR A 71 -13.85 -1.78 -7.57
CA THR A 71 -13.79 -1.37 -6.15
C THR A 71 -12.81 -0.23 -5.94
N MET A 72 -11.56 -0.37 -6.40
CA MET A 72 -10.51 0.64 -6.20
C MET A 72 -10.87 2.01 -6.78
N PRO A 73 -11.44 2.12 -8.00
CA PRO A 73 -11.83 3.42 -8.55
C PRO A 73 -12.97 4.11 -7.79
N SER A 74 -13.76 3.36 -7.02
CA SER A 74 -14.87 3.89 -6.21
C SER A 74 -14.48 4.18 -4.76
N LEU A 75 -13.23 3.95 -4.37
CA LEU A 75 -12.75 4.27 -3.02
C LEU A 75 -12.67 5.79 -2.82
N PRO A 76 -12.99 6.28 -1.61
CA PRO A 76 -12.85 7.71 -1.28
C PRO A 76 -11.39 8.15 -1.08
N HIS A 77 -10.42 7.25 -1.31
CA HIS A 77 -9.00 7.48 -1.17
C HIS A 77 -8.26 6.84 -2.35
N SER A 78 -7.08 7.36 -2.68
CA SER A 78 -6.22 6.79 -3.70
C SER A 78 -5.77 5.37 -3.33
N SER A 79 -5.82 4.45 -4.28
CA SER A 79 -5.29 3.10 -4.17
C SER A 79 -4.19 2.90 -5.21
N ASP A 80 -3.04 2.39 -4.79
CA ASP A 80 -1.85 2.23 -5.64
C ASP A 80 -1.61 0.79 -6.10
N GLY A 81 -2.45 -0.17 -5.65
CA GLY A 81 -2.44 -1.56 -6.11
C GLY A 81 -2.99 -2.54 -5.07
N LEU A 82 -2.48 -3.77 -5.09
CA LEU A 82 -2.95 -4.89 -4.27
C LEU A 82 -1.92 -5.32 -3.22
N ILE A 83 -2.42 -5.78 -2.07
CA ILE A 83 -1.60 -6.45 -1.05
C ILE A 83 -2.15 -7.86 -0.87
N PHE A 84 -1.28 -8.86 -0.95
CA PHE A 84 -1.64 -10.25 -0.76
C PHE A 84 -1.26 -10.69 0.65
N GLN A 85 -2.22 -11.28 1.36
CA GLN A 85 -2.05 -11.77 2.71
C GLN A 85 -2.40 -13.25 2.76
N ALA A 86 -1.41 -14.08 3.03
CA ALA A 86 -1.63 -15.51 3.22
C ALA A 86 -2.54 -15.77 4.44
N TRP A 87 -3.60 -16.56 4.22
CA TRP A 87 -4.68 -16.81 5.20
C TRP A 87 -4.20 -17.54 6.46
N ASN A 88 -3.25 -18.46 6.30
CA ASN A 88 -2.71 -19.31 7.35
C ASN A 88 -1.37 -18.82 7.91
N ALA A 89 -0.83 -17.70 7.40
CA ALA A 89 0.46 -17.21 7.84
C ALA A 89 0.40 -16.58 9.24
N THR A 90 1.41 -16.88 10.05
CA THR A 90 1.69 -16.17 11.31
C THR A 90 2.18 -14.74 11.02
N TYR A 91 2.26 -13.92 12.05
CA TYR A 91 2.82 -12.58 11.90
C TYR A 91 4.35 -12.63 11.90
N ALA A 92 4.97 -12.18 10.81
CA ALA A 92 6.41 -11.97 10.73
C ALA A 92 6.74 -10.47 10.90
N PRO A 93 7.57 -10.10 11.90
CA PRO A 93 8.08 -8.74 11.99
C PRO A 93 9.08 -8.45 10.86
N ARG A 94 9.24 -7.18 10.50
CA ARG A 94 10.12 -6.71 9.41
C ARG A 94 9.69 -7.24 8.03
N ASP A 95 10.58 -7.10 7.06
CA ASP A 95 10.38 -7.63 5.71
C ASP A 95 10.57 -9.14 5.69
N HIS A 96 9.70 -9.80 4.94
CA HIS A 96 9.68 -11.24 4.78
C HIS A 96 9.19 -11.57 3.38
N ASP A 97 9.72 -12.64 2.78
CA ASP A 97 9.48 -13.02 1.38
C ASP A 97 8.00 -13.36 1.10
N GLY A 98 7.22 -13.64 2.14
CA GLY A 98 5.78 -13.90 2.04
C GLY A 98 4.90 -12.64 1.90
N ARG A 99 5.46 -11.42 2.00
CA ARG A 99 4.73 -10.16 1.85
C ARG A 99 4.74 -9.72 0.39
N LEU A 100 3.68 -10.05 -0.33
CA LEU A 100 3.54 -9.64 -1.71
C LEU A 100 2.68 -8.38 -1.81
N LYS A 101 3.19 -7.38 -2.52
CA LYS A 101 2.47 -6.17 -2.93
C LYS A 101 2.61 -6.05 -4.44
N TRP A 102 1.51 -5.76 -5.12
CA TRP A 102 1.52 -5.33 -6.52
C TRP A 102 1.12 -3.87 -6.56
N LYS A 103 1.80 -3.08 -7.41
CA LYS A 103 1.47 -1.68 -7.66
C LYS A 103 1.24 -1.49 -9.15
N TYR A 104 0.37 -0.55 -9.51
CA TYR A 104 0.20 -0.18 -10.91
C TYR A 104 1.54 0.21 -11.54
N PRO A 105 1.83 -0.22 -12.77
CA PRO A 105 3.01 0.25 -13.49
C PRO A 105 3.05 1.79 -13.52
N GLY A 106 4.22 2.35 -13.20
CA GLY A 106 4.41 3.81 -13.19
C GLY A 106 3.89 4.55 -11.95
N THR A 107 3.27 3.90 -10.97
CA THR A 107 2.95 4.54 -9.67
C THR A 107 4.07 4.44 -8.65
N ASN A 108 5.17 3.77 -8.99
CA ASN A 108 6.37 3.77 -8.17
C ASN A 108 6.98 5.17 -8.17
N THR A 109 7.20 5.68 -6.97
CA THR A 109 7.96 6.89 -6.75
C THR A 109 9.34 6.57 -6.20
N VAL A 110 10.27 7.45 -6.49
CA VAL A 110 11.64 7.39 -5.97
C VAL A 110 11.95 8.75 -5.36
N ASP A 111 12.45 8.74 -4.14
CA ASP A 111 12.85 9.96 -3.44
C ASP A 111 14.32 10.26 -3.70
N PHE A 112 14.57 11.27 -4.54
CA PHE A 112 15.90 11.72 -4.92
C PHE A 112 16.32 12.92 -4.07
N LEU A 113 17.60 13.02 -3.73
CA LEU A 113 18.18 14.29 -3.32
C LEU A 113 18.45 15.09 -4.60
N PHE A 114 17.83 16.26 -4.71
CA PHE A 114 17.97 17.12 -5.88
C PHE A 114 18.95 18.25 -5.59
N GLU A 115 19.90 18.48 -6.50
CA GLU A 115 20.80 19.63 -6.46
C GLU A 115 20.86 20.29 -7.83
N VAL A 116 21.02 21.61 -7.85
CA VAL A 116 21.27 22.37 -9.08
C VAL A 116 22.78 22.54 -9.25
N GLY A 117 23.31 22.05 -10.36
CA GLY A 117 24.72 22.17 -10.73
C GLY A 117 25.11 23.63 -11.04
N VAL A 118 26.41 23.89 -11.05
CA VAL A 118 26.97 25.24 -11.31
C VAL A 118 26.60 25.74 -12.72
N ASP A 119 26.42 24.83 -13.66
CA ASP A 119 25.98 25.07 -15.03
C ASP A 119 24.44 25.12 -15.18
N GLY A 120 23.70 25.04 -14.07
CA GLY A 120 22.24 24.98 -14.06
C GLY A 120 21.68 23.58 -14.35
N SER A 121 22.53 22.55 -14.43
CA SER A 121 22.08 21.17 -14.62
C SER A 121 21.28 20.66 -13.40
N SER A 122 20.33 19.78 -13.65
CA SER A 122 19.59 19.07 -12.61
C SER A 122 20.34 17.79 -12.21
N LEU A 123 20.77 17.70 -10.96
CA LEU A 123 21.53 16.57 -10.42
C LEU A 123 20.65 15.79 -9.43
N LEU A 124 20.57 14.47 -9.62
CA LEU A 124 19.76 13.58 -8.79
C LEU A 124 20.67 12.58 -8.08
N TYR A 125 20.54 12.49 -6.76
CA TYR A 125 21.34 11.61 -5.93
C TYR A 125 20.48 10.59 -5.19
N LEU A 126 21.00 9.38 -5.09
CA LEU A 126 20.47 8.28 -4.28
C LEU A 126 21.52 7.79 -3.28
N GLN A 127 21.10 6.94 -2.34
CA GLN A 127 22.00 6.33 -1.39
C GLN A 127 22.58 5.01 -1.93
N GLU A 128 23.91 4.86 -1.87
CA GLU A 128 24.60 3.62 -2.18
C GLU A 128 25.75 3.43 -1.18
N HIS A 129 25.74 2.31 -0.44
CA HIS A 129 26.73 2.00 0.60
C HIS A 129 26.96 3.14 1.63
N GLY A 130 25.90 3.87 1.98
CA GLY A 130 25.96 4.99 2.92
C GLY A 130 26.44 6.32 2.33
N ASN A 131 26.84 6.35 1.05
CA ASN A 131 27.27 7.55 0.35
C ASN A 131 26.18 8.05 -0.61
N LYS A 132 26.28 9.32 -0.98
CA LYS A 132 25.47 9.92 -2.05
C LYS A 132 26.04 9.49 -3.40
N LYS A 133 25.20 8.96 -4.29
CA LYS A 133 25.56 8.56 -5.65
C LYS A 133 24.75 9.36 -6.65
N LEU A 134 25.43 10.04 -7.56
CA LEU A 134 24.81 10.73 -8.69
C LEU A 134 24.25 9.70 -9.68
N ILE A 135 23.01 9.90 -10.12
CA ILE A 135 22.38 9.08 -11.13
C ILE A 135 22.47 9.78 -12.48
N GLU A 136 23.34 9.29 -13.35
CA GLU A 136 23.56 9.83 -14.68
C GLU A 136 22.40 9.50 -15.64
N GLY A 137 22.18 10.36 -16.63
CA GLY A 137 21.16 10.15 -17.67
C GLY A 137 19.71 10.26 -17.17
N CYS A 138 19.48 10.68 -15.93
CA CYS A 138 18.14 10.87 -15.39
C CYS A 138 17.69 12.31 -15.51
N ARG A 139 16.56 12.51 -16.19
CA ARG A 139 15.89 13.80 -16.31
C ARG A 139 14.74 13.88 -15.32
N VAL A 140 14.62 15.03 -14.65
CA VAL A 140 13.46 15.40 -13.83
C VAL A 140 12.75 16.62 -14.43
N MET A 141 11.42 16.65 -14.36
CA MET A 141 10.59 17.76 -14.81
C MET A 141 9.69 18.26 -13.68
N PHE A 142 9.57 19.58 -13.60
CA PHE A 142 8.70 20.28 -12.67
C PHE A 142 7.55 20.91 -13.47
N LYS A 143 6.31 20.62 -13.11
CA LYS A 143 5.13 20.99 -13.91
C LYS A 143 4.87 22.50 -13.99
N ASP A 144 5.37 23.26 -13.02
CA ASP A 144 4.88 24.63 -12.79
C ASP A 144 5.92 25.72 -13.15
N GLY A 145 6.97 25.39 -13.91
CA GLY A 145 8.00 26.37 -14.32
C GLY A 145 8.67 27.11 -13.15
N THR A 146 8.62 26.50 -11.96
CA THR A 146 9.14 27.07 -10.71
C THR A 146 10.66 27.10 -10.72
N ASP A 147 11.25 28.11 -10.07
CA ASP A 147 12.69 28.20 -9.93
C ASP A 147 13.26 26.95 -9.24
N LEU A 148 14.14 26.24 -9.95
CA LEU A 148 14.78 25.00 -9.50
C LEU A 148 15.60 25.20 -8.22
N SER A 149 16.08 26.43 -7.97
CA SER A 149 16.87 26.76 -6.78
C SER A 149 16.12 26.45 -5.47
N LEU A 150 14.78 26.51 -5.47
CA LEU A 150 13.93 26.25 -4.31
C LEU A 150 13.97 24.78 -3.85
N TYR A 151 14.26 23.87 -4.77
CA TYR A 151 14.32 22.43 -4.53
C TYR A 151 15.74 21.94 -4.25
N SER A 152 16.77 22.74 -4.56
CA SER A 152 18.17 22.35 -4.39
C SER A 152 18.49 22.04 -2.92
N GLY A 153 19.16 20.90 -2.70
CA GLY A 153 19.48 20.37 -1.38
C GLY A 153 18.31 19.68 -0.67
N ARG A 154 17.15 19.52 -1.31
CA ARG A 154 15.98 18.84 -0.74
C ARG A 154 15.79 17.45 -1.33
N ILE A 155 15.10 16.61 -0.56
CA ILE A 155 14.62 15.33 -1.06
C ILE A 155 13.28 15.57 -1.75
N ILE A 156 13.19 15.17 -3.01
CA ILE A 156 12.01 15.28 -3.84
C ILE A 156 11.50 13.90 -4.22
N GLU A 157 10.19 13.70 -4.06
CA GLU A 157 9.49 12.53 -4.56
C GLU A 157 9.21 12.71 -6.04
N CYS A 158 9.59 11.72 -6.83
CA CYS A 158 9.38 11.73 -8.27
C CYS A 158 8.68 10.46 -8.75
N SER A 159 7.76 10.58 -9.70
CA SER A 159 7.13 9.44 -10.39
C SER A 159 7.58 9.39 -11.85
N TRP A 160 7.76 8.21 -12.42
CA TRP A 160 8.14 8.09 -13.82
C TRP A 160 6.97 8.41 -14.76
N ASN A 161 7.24 9.15 -15.85
CA ASN A 161 6.30 9.39 -16.93
C ASN A 161 6.90 8.86 -18.24
N SER A 162 6.27 7.82 -18.79
CA SER A 162 6.70 7.16 -20.03
C SER A 162 6.51 8.01 -21.29
N HIS A 163 5.58 8.97 -21.29
CA HIS A 163 5.36 9.86 -22.44
C HIS A 163 6.44 10.92 -22.57
N GLU A 164 6.93 11.44 -21.44
CA GLU A 164 7.96 12.49 -21.39
C GLU A 164 9.39 11.90 -21.29
N ASP A 165 9.50 10.58 -21.11
CA ASP A 165 10.75 9.87 -20.84
C ASP A 165 11.53 10.54 -19.69
N ALA A 166 10.81 10.88 -18.62
CA ALA A 166 11.34 11.67 -17.52
C ALA A 166 10.64 11.38 -16.18
N TRP A 167 11.39 11.61 -15.10
CA TRP A 167 10.84 11.67 -13.76
C TRP A 167 10.08 12.98 -13.57
N ILE A 168 8.89 12.90 -13.00
CA ILE A 168 8.03 14.06 -12.74
C ILE A 168 8.03 14.31 -11.24
N PHE A 169 8.34 15.54 -10.86
CA PHE A 169 8.22 15.98 -9.47
C PHE A 169 6.79 15.80 -8.95
N VAL A 170 6.66 15.20 -7.77
CA VAL A 170 5.40 15.01 -7.03
C VAL A 170 5.35 15.98 -5.85
N GLN A 171 6.31 15.86 -4.92
CA GLN A 171 6.35 16.69 -3.72
C GLN A 171 7.75 16.75 -3.09
N ILE A 172 7.93 17.65 -2.11
CA ILE A 172 9.14 17.69 -1.27
C ILE A 172 8.92 16.80 -0.05
N GLN A 173 9.84 15.88 0.21
CA GLN A 173 9.83 15.06 1.43
C GLN A 173 10.54 15.79 2.56
N THR A 174 9.77 16.22 3.56
CA THR A 174 10.28 16.99 4.71
C THR A 174 10.59 16.12 5.94
N ASP A 175 10.09 14.91 5.96
CA ASP A 175 10.27 13.90 7.01
C ASP A 175 11.50 13.00 6.75
N LYS A 176 11.97 12.91 5.50
CA LYS A 176 13.16 12.15 5.14
C LYS A 176 14.45 12.94 5.37
N SER A 177 15.44 12.28 5.97
CA SER A 177 16.80 12.81 6.12
C SER A 177 17.76 12.36 5.01
N ASN A 178 17.46 11.25 4.33
CA ASN A 178 18.27 10.69 3.25
C ASN A 178 17.37 10.32 2.06
N PRO A 179 17.86 10.45 0.81
CA PRO A 179 17.16 9.92 -0.35
C PRO A 179 17.07 8.39 -0.30
N ASP A 180 16.28 7.81 -1.18
CA ASP A 180 16.12 6.35 -1.25
C ASP A 180 17.43 5.66 -1.66
N TYR A 181 17.51 4.37 -1.34
CA TYR A 181 18.60 3.51 -1.81
C TYR A 181 18.50 3.27 -3.32
N ILE A 182 19.65 3.10 -3.98
CA ILE A 182 19.70 2.77 -5.41
C ILE A 182 18.85 1.55 -5.78
N SER A 183 18.73 0.56 -4.88
CA SER A 183 17.90 -0.62 -5.10
C SER A 183 16.43 -0.29 -5.34
N VAL A 184 15.89 0.76 -4.70
CA VAL A 184 14.51 1.23 -4.90
C VAL A 184 14.33 1.78 -6.31
N TYR A 185 15.32 2.52 -6.80
CA TYR A 185 15.33 3.05 -8.15
C TYR A 185 15.47 1.94 -9.21
N GLU A 186 16.33 0.96 -8.97
CA GLU A 186 16.47 -0.21 -9.86
C GLU A 186 15.18 -1.02 -9.91
N GLU A 187 14.52 -1.24 -8.78
CA GLU A 187 13.20 -1.88 -8.71
C GLU A 187 12.15 -1.05 -9.46
N ALA A 188 12.13 0.27 -9.29
CA ALA A 188 11.24 1.16 -10.01
C ALA A 188 11.47 1.07 -11.54
N LYS A 189 12.73 1.11 -11.99
CA LYS A 189 13.09 0.92 -13.41
C LYS A 189 12.65 -0.43 -13.95
N HIS A 190 12.90 -1.50 -13.22
CA HIS A 190 12.48 -2.84 -13.65
C HIS A 190 10.95 -2.94 -13.79
N ASN A 191 10.20 -2.30 -12.89
CA ASN A 191 8.74 -2.21 -12.98
C ASN A 191 8.26 -1.36 -14.17
N ILE A 192 8.97 -0.26 -14.49
CA ILE A 192 8.70 0.58 -15.67
C ILE A 192 8.94 -0.20 -16.96
N GLU A 193 10.00 -1.00 -17.01
CA GLU A 193 10.38 -1.83 -18.17
C GLU A 193 9.45 -3.04 -18.37
N GLY A 194 8.47 -3.24 -17.48
CA GLY A 194 7.22 -3.90 -17.82
C GLY A 194 7.23 -5.42 -17.73
N THR A 195 7.62 -5.99 -16.59
CA THR A 195 7.51 -7.45 -16.40
C THR A 195 6.15 -7.89 -15.83
N LEU A 196 5.40 -7.01 -15.14
CA LEU A 196 4.14 -7.39 -14.48
C LEU A 196 3.03 -6.33 -14.66
N THR A 197 2.30 -6.42 -15.77
CA THR A 197 1.13 -5.58 -16.06
C THR A 197 -0.10 -6.01 -15.26
N GLU A 198 -1.17 -5.21 -15.28
CA GLU A 198 -2.47 -5.58 -14.71
C GLU A 198 -2.99 -6.89 -15.32
N ASP A 199 -2.97 -7.01 -16.65
CA ASP A 199 -3.47 -8.20 -17.35
C ASP A 199 -2.64 -9.45 -16.99
N THR A 200 -1.31 -9.34 -17.00
CA THR A 200 -0.42 -10.46 -16.62
C THR A 200 -0.64 -10.86 -15.17
N LEU A 201 -0.85 -9.91 -14.26
CA LEU A 201 -1.18 -10.22 -12.86
C LEU A 201 -2.51 -10.97 -12.76
N LEU A 202 -3.55 -10.51 -13.45
CA LEU A 202 -4.87 -11.11 -13.39
C LEU A 202 -4.87 -12.53 -13.99
N ASP A 203 -4.17 -12.73 -15.10
CA ASP A 203 -4.00 -14.06 -15.71
C ASP A 203 -3.31 -15.03 -14.73
N GLU A 204 -2.23 -14.61 -14.06
CA GLU A 204 -1.54 -15.41 -13.04
C GLU A 204 -2.44 -15.70 -11.83
N ILE A 205 -3.21 -14.70 -11.38
CA ILE A 205 -4.16 -14.89 -10.28
C ILE A 205 -5.23 -15.92 -10.64
N ASP A 206 -5.77 -15.87 -11.85
CA ASP A 206 -6.80 -16.81 -12.32
C ASP A 206 -6.26 -18.24 -12.40
N LEU A 207 -5.02 -18.41 -12.89
CA LEU A 207 -4.32 -19.69 -12.88
C LEU A 207 -4.12 -20.22 -11.44
N VAL A 208 -3.64 -19.38 -10.54
CA VAL A 208 -3.40 -19.74 -9.13
C VAL A 208 -4.70 -20.05 -8.41
N ALA A 209 -5.75 -19.25 -8.60
CA ALA A 209 -7.06 -19.47 -7.99
C ALA A 209 -7.72 -20.77 -8.44
N GLY A 210 -7.39 -21.25 -9.66
CA GLY A 210 -7.83 -22.54 -10.19
C GLY A 210 -7.16 -23.75 -9.56
N LEU A 211 -5.99 -23.61 -8.93
CA LEU A 211 -5.27 -24.73 -8.33
C LEU A 211 -6.10 -25.40 -7.22
N PRO A 212 -6.07 -26.75 -7.09
CA PRO A 212 -6.89 -27.48 -6.11
C PRO A 212 -6.77 -26.96 -4.68
N VAL A 213 -5.57 -26.52 -4.27
CA VAL A 213 -5.32 -25.96 -2.94
C VAL A 213 -6.19 -24.72 -2.64
N TYR A 214 -6.48 -23.90 -3.66
CA TYR A 214 -7.29 -22.69 -3.53
C TYR A 214 -8.76 -22.94 -3.86
N SER A 215 -9.06 -23.67 -4.94
CA SER A 215 -10.43 -23.94 -5.36
C SER A 215 -11.18 -24.85 -4.37
N ASP A 216 -10.56 -25.92 -3.87
CA ASP A 216 -11.16 -26.77 -2.84
C ASP A 216 -11.35 -26.02 -1.52
N TRP A 217 -10.38 -25.16 -1.17
CA TRP A 217 -10.49 -24.35 0.03
C TRP A 217 -11.64 -23.34 -0.07
N ALA A 218 -11.80 -22.66 -1.21
CA ALA A 218 -12.92 -21.75 -1.45
C ALA A 218 -14.27 -22.46 -1.39
N ASN A 219 -14.37 -23.66 -1.98
CA ASN A 219 -15.58 -24.48 -1.93
C ASN A 219 -15.95 -24.87 -0.49
N ARG A 220 -14.97 -25.32 0.30
CA ARG A 220 -15.15 -25.71 1.72
C ARG A 220 -15.57 -24.54 2.62
N HIS A 221 -15.18 -23.31 2.28
CA HIS A 221 -15.41 -22.14 3.13
C HIS A 221 -16.42 -21.14 2.56
N SER A 222 -17.10 -21.47 1.45
CA SER A 222 -18.07 -20.61 0.77
C SER A 222 -19.15 -20.00 1.69
N GLY A 223 -19.54 -20.70 2.77
CA GLY A 223 -20.45 -20.20 3.80
C GLY A 223 -19.81 -19.21 4.80
N THR A 224 -18.56 -19.42 5.19
CA THR A 224 -17.81 -18.57 6.15
C THR A 224 -17.52 -17.20 5.56
N PHE A 225 -17.21 -17.12 4.27
CA PHE A 225 -16.91 -15.87 3.57
C PHE A 225 -18.15 -14.97 3.42
N ARG A 226 -19.35 -15.53 3.21
CA ARG A 226 -20.59 -14.72 3.12
C ARG A 226 -20.88 -13.89 4.38
N ASN A 227 -20.43 -14.34 5.55
CA ASN A 227 -20.67 -13.67 6.83
C ASN A 227 -19.60 -12.62 7.20
N VAL A 228 -18.43 -12.65 6.54
CA VAL A 228 -17.33 -11.70 6.78
C VAL A 228 -17.35 -10.55 5.75
N TRP A 229 -18.03 -10.73 4.61
CA TRP A 229 -17.95 -9.80 3.46
C TRP A 229 -19.28 -9.12 3.07
N ARG A 230 -20.39 -9.38 3.77
CA ARG A 230 -21.57 -8.52 3.63
C ARG A 230 -21.36 -7.28 4.50
N ARG A 231 -21.18 -6.12 3.85
CA ARG A 231 -21.67 -4.87 4.43
C ARG A 231 -23.16 -5.05 4.69
N GLN A 232 -23.56 -5.09 5.97
CA GLN A 232 -24.89 -4.60 6.33
C GLN A 232 -24.86 -3.09 6.28
#